data_AF-A0A945Y444-F1
#
_entry.id   AF-A0A945Y444-F1
#
_cell.length_a   1.000
_cell.length_b   1.000
_cell.length_c   1.000
_cell.angle_alpha   90.00
_cell.angle_beta   90.00
_cell.angle_gamma   90.00
#
_symmetry.space_group_name_H-M   'P 1'
#
loop_
_entity.id
_entity.type
_entity.pdbx_description
1 polymer ?
#
loop_
_entity_poly.entity_id
_entity_poly.type
_entity_poly.pdbx_seq_one_letter_code
_entity_poly.pdbx_strand_id
1 'polypeptide(L)'
;MAFFILLVLMAVFHENGILNAFHLEQGQDEMRSQNSNLRIENENIRAEVAALKSDPYAIEKIAREKLNLIKPGDQVYHIIQTKNPLPPPQ
;
A
#
# COMPACT_ATOMS: atom_id res chain seq x y z
N MET A 1 8.92 -51.44 28.01
CA MET A 1 9.34 -50.84 26.73
C MET A 1 8.17 -50.43 25.86
N ALA A 2 7.29 -51.34 25.41
CA ALA A 2 6.15 -51.00 24.54
C ALA A 2 5.18 -49.96 25.12
N PHE A 3 4.87 -50.04 26.42
CA PHE A 3 4.04 -49.05 27.10
C PHE A 3 4.67 -47.64 27.11
N PHE A 4 5.99 -47.57 27.26
CA PHE A 4 6.72 -46.30 27.28
C PHE A 4 6.71 -45.65 25.88
N ILE A 5 6.88 -46.46 24.83
CA ILE A 5 6.77 -46.01 23.44
C ILE A 5 5.35 -45.52 23.14
N LEU A 6 4.32 -46.21 23.63
CA LEU A 6 2.93 -45.80 23.48
C LEU A 6 2.65 -44.45 24.16
N LEU A 7 3.17 -44.23 25.36
CA LEU A 7 3.05 -42.94 26.06
C LEU A 7 3.73 -41.79 25.31
N VAL A 8 4.92 -42.03 24.76
CA VAL A 8 5.64 -41.02 23.96
C VAL A 8 4.87 -40.70 22.68
N LEU A 9 4.34 -41.72 21.99
CA LEU A 9 3.50 -41.52 20.81
C LEU A 9 2.23 -40.74 21.16
N MET A 10 1.56 -41.08 22.26
CA MET A 10 0.36 -40.36 22.66
C MET A 10 0.65 -38.90 23.02
N ALA A 11 1.77 -38.61 23.68
CA ALA A 11 2.18 -37.26 24.02
C ALA A 11 2.51 -36.39 22.79
N VAL A 12 3.04 -37.00 21.72
CA VAL A 12 3.39 -36.30 20.47
C VAL A 12 2.19 -36.15 19.53
N PHE A 13 1.30 -37.14 19.46
CA PHE A 13 0.17 -37.20 18.51
C PHE A 13 -1.20 -36.78 19.09
N HIS A 14 -1.29 -36.38 20.35
CA HIS A 14 -2.54 -35.83 20.90
C HIS A 14 -2.90 -34.50 20.22
N GLU A 15 -4.19 -34.20 20.07
CA GLU A 15 -4.74 -33.08 19.26
C GLU A 15 -4.22 -31.69 19.66
N ASN A 16 -3.69 -31.55 20.87
CA ASN A 16 -3.03 -30.36 21.41
C ASN A 16 -1.55 -30.60 21.79
N GLY A 17 -0.90 -31.54 21.10
CA GLY A 17 0.49 -31.92 21.37
C GLY A 17 1.48 -30.77 21.14
N ILE A 18 2.71 -30.97 21.62
CA ILE A 18 3.80 -29.98 21.64
C ILE A 18 4.07 -29.36 20.25
N LEU A 19 3.83 -30.13 19.18
CA LEU A 19 3.95 -29.67 17.80
C LEU A 19 2.93 -28.57 17.46
N ASN A 20 1.69 -28.68 17.96
CA ASN A 20 0.63 -27.71 17.67
C ASN A 20 0.87 -26.39 18.41
N ALA A 21 1.39 -26.46 19.65
CA ALA A 21 1.80 -25.27 20.40
C ALA A 21 2.91 -24.48 19.68
N PHE A 22 3.88 -25.17 19.08
CA PHE A 22 4.97 -24.53 18.35
C PHE A 22 4.50 -23.89 17.02
N HIS A 23 3.60 -24.54 16.29
CA HIS A 23 3.01 -23.95 15.08
C HIS A 23 2.11 -22.74 15.41
N LEU A 24 1.41 -22.78 16.55
CA LEU A 24 0.56 -21.69 17.00
C LEU A 24 1.39 -20.47 17.47
N GLU A 25 2.55 -20.70 18.07
CA GLU A 25 3.49 -19.63 18.44
C GLU A 25 4.06 -18.95 17.19
N GLN A 26 4.50 -19.73 16.19
CA GLN A 26 4.97 -19.19 14.92
C GLN A 26 3.89 -18.39 14.18
N GLY A 27 2.65 -18.90 14.14
CA GLY A 27 1.53 -18.18 13.52
C GLY A 27 1.21 -16.87 14.24
N GLN A 28 1.32 -16.82 15.56
CA GLN A 28 1.13 -15.59 16.32
C GLN A 28 2.21 -14.54 16.02
N ASP A 29 3.47 -14.95 15.93
CA ASP A 29 4.58 -14.05 15.63
C ASP A 29 4.50 -13.50 14.20
N GLU A 30 4.12 -14.34 13.24
CA GLU A 30 3.89 -13.90 11.86
C GLU A 30 2.76 -12.87 11.79
N MET A 31 1.63 -13.13 12.45
CA MET A 31 0.50 -12.20 12.50
C MET A 31 0.86 -10.88 13.20
N ARG A 32 1.68 -10.92 14.26
CA ARG A 32 2.19 -9.71 14.91
C ARG A 32 3.10 -8.90 13.99
N SER A 33 3.99 -9.57 13.26
CA SER A 33 4.88 -8.93 12.29
C SER A 33 4.10 -8.27 11.16
N GLN A 34 3.12 -8.98 10.58
CA GLN A 34 2.24 -8.43 9.55
C GLN A 34 1.46 -7.21 10.06
N ASN A 35 0.92 -7.26 11.28
CA ASN A 35 0.20 -6.14 11.88
C ASN A 35 1.11 -4.93 12.13
N SER A 36 2.35 -5.16 12.56
CA SER A 36 3.36 -4.10 12.71
C SER A 36 3.66 -3.42 11.37
N ASN A 37 3.86 -4.21 10.31
CA ASN A 37 4.12 -3.68 8.98
C ASN A 37 2.93 -2.87 8.44
N LEU A 38 1.71 -3.38 8.59
CA LEU A 38 0.49 -2.69 8.19
C LEU A 38 0.25 -1.39 8.97
N ARG A 39 0.69 -1.32 10.24
CA ARG A 39 0.63 -0.09 11.03
C ARG A 39 1.58 0.97 10.49
N ILE A 40 2.82 0.61 10.19
CA ILE A 40 3.81 1.51 9.60
C ILE A 40 3.32 2.03 8.24
N GLU A 41 2.78 1.15 7.40
CA GLU A 41 2.22 1.54 6.10
C GLU A 41 1.03 2.52 6.26
N ASN A 42 0.12 2.24 7.21
CA ASN A 42 -0.97 3.15 7.53
C ASN A 42 -0.48 4.53 7.99
N GLU A 43 0.54 4.59 8.83
CA GLU A 43 1.11 5.85 9.29
C GLU A 43 1.71 6.65 8.13
N ASN A 44 2.43 5.98 7.22
CA ASN A 44 3.00 6.62 6.04
C ASN A 44 1.92 7.19 5.11
N ILE A 45 0.87 6.41 4.82
CA ILE A 45 -0.26 6.86 3.99
C ILE A 45 -0.96 8.04 4.65
N ARG A 46 -1.16 8.01 5.97
CA ARG A 46 -1.77 9.14 6.70
C ARG A 46 -0.91 10.39 6.64
N ALA A 47 0.41 10.27 6.74
CA ALA A 47 1.33 11.38 6.59
C ALA A 47 1.29 11.97 5.17
N GLU A 48 1.23 11.12 4.15
CA GLU A 48 1.07 11.56 2.76
C GLU A 48 -0.27 12.29 2.56
N VAL A 49 -1.38 11.73 3.05
CA VAL A 49 -2.69 12.38 3.01
C VAL A 49 -2.67 13.71 3.76
N ALA A 50 -2.01 13.79 4.91
CA ALA A 50 -1.88 15.04 5.65
C ALA A 50 -1.06 16.08 4.88
N ALA A 51 0.07 15.68 4.29
CA ALA A 51 0.89 16.56 3.44
C ALA A 51 0.08 17.08 2.24
N LEU A 52 -0.61 16.17 1.53
CA LEU A 52 -1.49 16.51 0.42
C LEU A 52 -2.63 17.45 0.86
N LYS A 53 -3.26 17.21 2.01
CA LYS A 53 -4.35 18.04 2.53
C LYS A 53 -3.89 19.39 3.10
N SER A 54 -2.67 19.47 3.60
CA SER A 54 -2.16 20.65 4.29
C SER A 54 -1.84 21.82 3.35
N ASP A 55 -1.57 21.52 2.08
CA ASP A 55 -1.30 22.54 1.07
C ASP A 55 -2.30 22.45 -0.10
N PRO A 56 -3.29 23.36 -0.17
CA PRO A 56 -4.20 23.47 -1.32
C PRO A 56 -3.48 23.57 -2.67
N TYR A 57 -2.26 24.12 -2.70
CA TYR A 57 -1.45 24.20 -3.91
C TYR A 57 -0.93 22.82 -4.35
N ALA A 58 -0.54 21.95 -3.41
CA ALA A 58 -0.10 20.60 -3.73
C ALA A 58 -1.22 19.75 -4.37
N ILE A 59 -2.47 19.90 -3.88
CA ILE A 59 -3.65 19.26 -4.48
C ILE A 59 -3.91 19.82 -5.88
N GLU A 60 -3.90 21.15 -6.02
CA GLU A 60 -4.14 21.80 -7.32
C GLU A 60 -3.08 21.41 -8.35
N LYS A 61 -1.82 21.30 -7.95
CA LYS A 61 -0.74 20.83 -8.81
C LYS A 61 -1.00 19.41 -9.34
N ILE A 62 -1.36 18.47 -8.46
CA ILE A 62 -1.65 17.09 -8.88
C ILE A 62 -2.90 17.03 -9.77
N ALA A 63 -3.94 17.78 -9.41
CA ALA A 63 -5.19 17.84 -10.18
C ALA A 63 -4.94 18.36 -11.60
N ARG A 64 -4.11 19.41 -11.76
CA ARG A 64 -3.77 19.98 -13.07
C ARG A 64 -2.76 19.14 -13.85
N GLU A 65 -1.68 18.67 -13.22
CA GLU A 65 -0.57 18.00 -13.92
C GLU A 65 -0.83 16.52 -14.21
N LYS A 66 -1.40 15.77 -13.26
CA LYS A 66 -1.60 14.32 -13.41
C LYS A 66 -2.98 13.96 -13.93
N LEU A 67 -3.99 14.71 -13.51
CA LEU A 67 -5.40 14.40 -13.80
C LEU A 67 -6.01 15.32 -14.86
N ASN A 68 -5.29 16.36 -15.32
CA ASN A 68 -5.77 17.35 -16.29
C ASN A 68 -7.15 17.96 -15.92
N LEU A 69 -7.43 18.09 -14.63
CA LEU A 69 -8.67 18.68 -14.12
C LEU A 69 -8.61 20.21 -14.22
N ILE A 70 -9.73 20.82 -14.58
CA ILE A 70 -9.89 22.27 -14.73
C ILE A 70 -11.02 22.78 -13.82
N LYS A 71 -10.89 24.01 -13.30
CA LYS A 71 -11.95 24.68 -12.54
C LYS A 71 -12.90 25.42 -13.48
N PRO A 72 -14.18 25.63 -13.09
CA PRO A 72 -15.08 26.49 -13.84
C PRO A 72 -14.47 27.89 -14.03
N GLY A 73 -14.34 28.33 -15.28
CA GLY A 73 -13.72 29.61 -15.66
C GLY A 73 -12.27 29.54 -16.15
N ASP A 74 -11.61 28.38 -16.08
CA ASP A 74 -10.27 28.19 -16.65
C ASP A 74 -10.28 28.28 -18.19
N GLN A 75 -9.27 28.94 -18.78
CA GLN A 75 -9.03 28.97 -20.23
C GLN A 75 -7.98 27.94 -20.62
N VAL A 76 -8.35 27.02 -21.52
CA VAL A 76 -7.45 25.95 -21.99
C VAL A 76 -6.73 26.40 -23.26
N TYR A 77 -5.39 26.41 -23.23
CA TYR A 77 -4.56 26.73 -24.39
C TYR A 77 -3.95 25.45 -24.95
N HIS A 78 -4.19 25.18 -26.23
CA HIS A 78 -3.52 24.09 -26.95
C HIS A 78 -2.34 24.66 -27.73
N ILE A 79 -1.12 24.22 -27.38
CA ILE A 79 0.08 24.61 -28.11
C ILE A 79 0.12 23.78 -29.40
N ILE A 80 -0.34 24.38 -30.50
CA ILE A 80 -0.15 23.82 -31.84
C ILE A 80 1.24 24.19 -32.33
N GLN A 81 2.10 23.19 -32.54
CA GLN A 81 3.38 23.39 -33.21
C GLN A 81 3.11 23.62 -34.70
N THR A 82 3.09 24.87 -35.14
CA THR A 82 2.94 25.21 -36.56
C THR A 82 4.23 24.81 -37.28
N LYS A 83 4.27 23.62 -37.88
CA LYS A 83 5.40 23.18 -38.72
C LYS A 83 5.43 23.88 -40.09
N ASN A 84 4.81 25.05 -40.27
CA ASN A 84 4.93 25.82 -41.51
C ASN A 84 4.77 27.32 -41.25
N PRO A 85 5.79 28.15 -41.52
CA PRO A 85 5.59 29.59 -41.61
C PRO A 85 4.71 29.88 -42.83
N LEU A 86 3.68 30.70 -42.63
CA LEU A 86 2.74 31.13 -43.67
C LEU A 86 3.50 31.85 -44.81
N PRO A 87 3.18 31.60 -46.09
CA PRO A 87 3.81 32.30 -47.19
C PRO A 87 3.42 33.80 -47.20
N PRO A 88 4.30 34.69 -47.67
CA PRO A 88 4.06 36.13 -47.62
C PRO A 88 2.85 36.54 -48.48
N PRO A 89 2.14 37.63 -48.08
CA PRO A 89 0.99 38.12 -48.83
C PRO A 89 1.39 38.56 -50.25
N GLN A 90 0.59 38.17 -51.26
CA GLN A 90 0.70 38.64 -52.64
C GLN A 90 0.17 40.06 -52.80
#